data_AF-A0A9Q3PZV7-F1
#
_entry.id   AF-A0A9Q3PZV7-F1
#
_cell.length_a   1.000
_cell.length_b   1.000
_cell.length_c   1.000
_cell.angle_alpha   90.00
_cell.angle_beta   90.00
_cell.angle_gamma   90.00
#
_symmetry.space_group_name_H-M   'P 1'
#
loop_
_entity.id
_entity.type
_entity.pdbx_description
1 polymer ?
#
loop_
_entity_poly.entity_id
_entity_poly.type
_entity_poly.pdbx_seq_one_letter_code
_entity_poly.pdbx_strand_id
1 'polypeptide(L)'
;MEHAMKSRCVEPCSTEDYINAMEDIITRTRIGKTWTKIPMESKMVSKIPREDRRPEKPILNCHKCGSTSNLANTCTKKTKIN
;
A
#
# COMPACT_ATOMS: atom_id res chain seq x y z
N MET A 1 0.65 4.78 -12.43
CA MET A 1 -0.53 5.62 -12.13
C MET A 1 -1.74 4.74 -11.79
N GLU A 2 -2.14 3.83 -12.68
CA GLU A 2 -3.34 2.99 -12.51
C GLU A 2 -3.40 2.22 -11.18
N HIS A 3 -2.34 1.49 -10.82
CA HIS A 3 -2.29 0.76 -9.55
C HIS A 3 -2.43 1.69 -8.32
N ALA A 4 -1.84 2.89 -8.39
CA ALA A 4 -1.91 3.87 -7.32
C ALA A 4 -3.31 4.48 -7.16
N MET A 5 -4.07 4.57 -8.25
CA MET A 5 -5.48 4.99 -8.26
C MET A 5 -6.40 3.89 -7.73
N LYS A 6 -6.25 2.64 -8.20
CA LYS A 6 -7.03 1.49 -7.71
C LYS A 6 -6.87 1.24 -6.21
N SER A 7 -5.72 1.62 -5.63
CA SER A 7 -5.49 1.54 -4.18
C SER A 7 -6.16 2.66 -3.37
N ARG A 8 -6.56 3.77 -4.00
CA ARG A 8 -7.11 4.96 -3.33
C ARG A 8 -8.60 5.17 -3.60
N CYS A 9 -9.07 4.76 -4.77
CA CYS A 9 -10.45 4.85 -5.22
C CYS A 9 -10.96 3.43 -5.49
N VAL A 10 -11.94 2.99 -4.71
CA VAL A 10 -12.68 1.73 -4.93
C VAL A 10 -13.98 2.07 -5.64
N GLU A 11 -14.34 1.33 -6.69
CA GLU A 11 -15.54 1.62 -7.47
C GLU A 11 -16.84 1.22 -6.74
N PRO A 12 -17.92 2.02 -6.85
CA PRO A 12 -18.01 3.29 -7.57
C PRO A 12 -17.36 4.45 -6.78
N CYS A 13 -16.47 5.18 -7.45
CA CYS A 13 -15.78 6.34 -6.90
C CYS A 13 -16.45 7.61 -7.42
N SER A 14 -16.70 8.59 -6.54
CA SER A 14 -17.19 9.90 -7.00
C SER A 14 -16.10 10.62 -7.81
N THR A 15 -16.51 11.58 -8.64
CA THR A 15 -15.56 12.44 -9.37
C THR A 15 -14.65 13.21 -8.42
N GLU A 16 -15.19 13.66 -7.27
CA GLU A 16 -14.44 14.40 -6.26
C GLU A 16 -13.36 13.51 -5.61
N ASP A 17 -13.71 12.29 -5.22
CA ASP A 17 -12.76 11.33 -4.66
C ASP A 17 -11.64 10.97 -5.65
N TYR A 18 -11.97 10.88 -6.93
CA TYR A 18 -10.99 10.64 -7.99
C TYR A 18 -9.99 11.80 -8.12
N ILE A 19 -10.49 13.05 -8.10
CA ILE A 19 -9.64 14.24 -8.16
C ILE A 19 -8.74 14.30 -6.92
N ASN A 20 -9.31 14.12 -5.73
CA ASN A 20 -8.56 14.13 -4.47
C ASN A 20 -7.46 13.05 -4.46
N ALA A 21 -7.74 11.86 -4.98
CA ALA A 21 -6.75 10.79 -5.09
C ALA A 21 -5.62 11.11 -6.09
N MET A 22 -5.95 11.75 -7.22
CA MET A 22 -4.95 12.19 -8.20
C MET A 22 -4.03 13.26 -7.62
N GLU A 23 -4.58 14.25 -6.91
CA GLU A 23 -3.81 15.31 -6.25
C GLU A 23 -2.91 14.76 -5.14
N ASP A 24 -3.38 13.78 -4.36
CA ASP A 24 -2.57 13.08 -3.37
C ASP A 24 -1.39 12.35 -4.02
N ILE A 25 -1.62 11.62 -5.11
CA ILE A 25 -0.57 10.90 -5.85
C ILE A 25 0.48 11.89 -6.33
N ILE A 26 0.07 12.94 -7.04
CA ILE A 26 0.99 13.93 -7.62
C ILE A 26 1.80 14.63 -6.53
N THR A 27 1.16 14.98 -5.41
CA THR A 27 1.82 15.65 -4.29
C THR A 27 2.86 14.75 -3.62
N ARG A 28 2.54 13.48 -3.38
CA ARG A 28 3.46 12.54 -2.70
C ARG A 28 4.58 12.03 -3.60
N THR A 29 4.32 11.86 -4.89
CA THR A 29 5.27 11.22 -5.82
C THR A 29 6.03 12.20 -6.70
N ARG A 30 5.58 13.47 -6.76
CA ARG A 30 6.10 14.50 -7.68
C ARG A 30 6.03 14.11 -9.16
N ILE A 31 5.17 13.15 -9.53
CA ILE A 31 4.92 12.77 -10.92
C ILE A 31 4.44 14.01 -11.69
N GLY A 32 5.02 14.26 -12.87
CA GLY A 32 4.66 15.39 -13.75
C GLY A 32 5.24 16.75 -13.35
N LYS A 33 6.01 16.84 -12.25
CA LYS A 33 6.72 18.08 -11.91
C LYS A 33 8.09 18.11 -12.59
N THR A 34 8.31 19.14 -13.42
CA THR A 34 9.65 19.47 -13.92
C THR A 34 10.57 19.71 -12.72
N TRP A 35 11.77 19.12 -12.73
CA TRP A 35 12.76 19.32 -11.68
C TRP A 35 13.20 20.79 -11.64
N THR A 36 12.56 21.60 -10.82
CA THR A 36 13.06 22.91 -10.41
C THR A 36 13.95 22.75 -9.20
N LYS A 37 15.16 23.32 -9.24
CA LYS A 37 16.02 23.45 -8.05
C LYS A 37 15.25 24.27 -7.03
N ILE A 38 14.82 23.64 -5.94
CA ILE A 38 14.16 24.33 -4.84
C ILE A 38 15.24 25.17 -4.14
N PRO A 39 15.07 26.50 -3.99
CA PRO A 39 15.95 27.33 -3.17
C PRO A 39 16.03 26.74 -1.76
N MET A 40 17.23 26.77 -1.17
CA MET A 40 17.53 26.05 0.08
C MET A 40 16.64 26.49 1.26
N GLU A 41 16.01 27.66 1.17
CA GLU A 41 15.12 28.24 2.19
C GLU A 41 13.72 27.58 2.27
N SER A 42 13.24 26.89 1.24
CA SER A 42 11.88 26.29 1.26
C SER A 42 11.79 24.93 1.97
N LYS A 43 12.76 24.55 2.81
CA LYS A 43 12.80 23.24 3.50
C LYS A 43 11.85 23.13 4.72
N MET A 44 10.96 24.08 4.94
CA MET A 44 9.87 23.94 5.92
C MET A 44 8.66 23.22 5.31
N VAL A 45 8.88 22.03 4.73
CA VAL A 45 7.76 21.12 4.49
C VAL A 45 7.58 20.33 5.78
N SER A 46 6.58 20.71 6.56
CA SER A 46 6.10 19.95 7.71
C SER A 46 6.07 18.47 7.33
N LYS A 47 6.89 17.66 8.00
CA LYS A 47 6.85 16.20 7.84
C LYS A 47 5.48 15.77 8.32
N ILE A 48 4.52 15.66 7.41
CA ILE A 48 3.23 15.04 7.71
C ILE A 48 3.58 13.66 8.26
N PRO A 49 3.20 13.33 9.51
CA PRO A 49 3.45 12.02 10.06
C PRO A 49 2.87 11.00 9.09
N ARG A 50 3.73 10.15 8.54
CA ARG A 50 3.26 9.04 7.71
C ARG A 50 2.55 8.10 8.65
N GLU A 51 1.22 8.13 8.63
CA GLU A 51 0.43 7.13 9.36
C GLU A 51 0.88 5.76 8.85
N ASP A 52 1.53 4.99 9.73
CA ASP A 52 2.08 3.68 9.42
C ASP A 52 0.91 2.72 9.27
N ARG A 53 0.26 2.72 8.12
CA ARG A 53 -0.68 1.67 7.70
C ARG A 53 0.09 0.42 7.35
N ARG A 54 0.96 -0.07 8.25
CA ARG A 54 1.48 -1.42 8.12
C ARG A 54 0.27 -2.34 8.14
N PRO A 55 0.01 -3.12 7.07
CA PRO A 55 -0.98 -4.17 7.17
C PRO A 55 -0.56 -5.06 8.34
N GLU A 56 -1.52 -5.37 9.22
CA GLU A 56 -1.31 -6.35 10.28
C GLU A 56 -0.70 -7.60 9.65
N LYS A 57 0.36 -8.14 10.27
CA LYS A 57 1.10 -9.28 9.70
C LYS A 57 0.08 -10.37 9.37
N PRO A 58 0.03 -10.89 8.13
CA PRO A 58 -0.89 -11.96 7.81
C PRO A 58 -0.60 -13.13 8.76
N ILE A 59 -1.65 -13.66 9.38
CA ILE A 59 -1.54 -14.85 10.23
C ILE A 59 -1.03 -15.97 9.32
N LEU A 60 0.24 -16.33 9.46
CA LEU A 60 0.87 -17.39 8.68
C LEU A 60 0.28 -18.73 9.14
N ASN A 61 -0.71 -19.22 8.40
CA ASN A 61 -1.29 -20.54 8.60
C ASN A 61 -0.82 -21.51 7.51
N CYS A 62 -0.55 -22.76 7.91
CA CYS A 62 -0.25 -23.82 6.98
C CYS A 62 -1.51 -24.23 6.23
N HIS A 63 -1.61 -23.97 4.93
CA HIS A 63 -2.75 -24.40 4.13
C HIS A 63 -2.89 -25.94 4.00
N LYS A 64 -1.85 -26.73 4.34
CA LYS A 64 -1.95 -28.21 4.35
C LYS A 64 -2.62 -28.76 5.61
N CYS A 65 -2.47 -28.10 6.76
CA CYS A 65 -2.91 -28.66 8.04
C CYS A 65 -3.57 -27.68 9.01
N GLY A 66 -3.72 -26.41 8.63
CA GLY A 66 -4.33 -25.35 9.43
C GLY A 66 -3.51 -24.84 10.61
N SER A 67 -2.32 -25.40 10.87
CA SER A 67 -1.47 -24.97 12.01
C SER A 67 -0.81 -23.62 11.76
N THR A 68 -0.71 -22.79 12.80
CA THR A 68 0.04 -21.52 12.80
C THR A 68 1.51 -21.68 13.17
N SER A 69 1.94 -22.89 13.56
CA SER A 69 3.31 -23.16 14.01
C SER A 69 4.32 -23.28 12.87
N ASN A 70 3.86 -23.63 11.66
CA ASN A 70 4.72 -23.98 10.53
C ASN A 70 4.10 -23.50 9.22
N LEU A 71 4.93 -23.28 8.20
CA LEU A 71 4.46 -23.02 6.85
C LEU A 71 4.14 -24.32 6.11
N ALA A 72 3.38 -24.24 5.01
CA ALA A 72 3.01 -25.43 4.24
C ALA A 72 4.20 -26.14 3.57
N ASN A 73 5.30 -25.43 3.30
CA ASN A 73 6.53 -26.01 2.77
C ASN A 73 7.29 -26.82 3.83
N THR A 74 7.20 -26.47 5.12
CA THR A 74 7.81 -27.21 6.24
C THR A 74 6.84 -28.16 6.94
N CYS A 75 5.63 -28.30 6.42
CA CYS A 75 4.61 -29.16 7.00
C CYS A 75 4.90 -30.64 6.73
N THR A 76 5.05 -31.42 7.80
CA THR A 76 5.26 -32.87 7.76
C THR A 76 3.96 -33.67 7.61
N LYS A 77 2.79 -33.02 7.66
CA LYS A 77 1.48 -33.68 7.52
C LYS A 77 1.15 -33.87 6.04
N LYS A 78 0.65 -35.06 5.68
CA LYS A 78 0.13 -35.36 4.33
C LYS A 78 -1.10 -34.48 4.07
N THR A 79 -1.21 -33.94 2.86
CA THR A 79 -2.34 -33.13 2.41
C THR A 79 -3.64 -33.92 2.60
N LYS A 80 -4.58 -33.37 3.37
CA LYS A 80 -5.96 -33.88 3.37
C LYS A 80 -6.61 -33.41 2.07
N ILE A 81 -6.59 -34.27 1.06
CA ILE A 81 -7.41 -34.10 -0.14
C ILE A 81 -8.80 -34.58 0.26
N ASN A 82 -9.79 -33.69 0.20
CA ASN A 82 -11.21 -34.03 0.32
C ASN A 82 -11.88 -33.73 -1.01
#